data_AF-A0A7C4QRP2-F1
#
_entry.id   AF-A0A7C4QRP2-F1
#
_cell.length_a   1.000
_cell.length_b   1.000
_cell.length_c   1.000
_cell.angle_alpha   90.00
_cell.angle_beta   90.00
_cell.angle_gamma   90.00
#
_symmetry.space_group_name_H-M   'P 1'
#
loop_
_entity.id
_entity.type
_entity.pdbx_description
1 polymer ?
#
loop_
_entity_poly.entity_id
_entity_poly.type
_entity_poly.pdbx_seq_one_letter_code
_entity_poly.pdbx_strand_id
1 'polypeptide(L)'
;MKNVISVKDLEEMVRQGRDVRALPDDVILTPSARDFLRDLEDGAALRPAVSASAATAPAASGKKLNSRSSKAELEAYFNSPEIHALKEKICDIGRRLWQRAYVDGNGGNIAIKVGEDIVICTPTLVSKGFMCPADICLVDLEGNQLLGTKKRTSEILMHLQMMKRQPRAVATCHCHPPHATAFAVANIAPPTCMIPEIEVMIGTVPVAEYRTPGTPEMGKLVADLCDKHNTVLMGNHGAVSWSHVDVEDAYFKMEILEAYCHTVVVASQLGVPMKTFSAQHLQDLIRIKTGLGIPDARVGLKECELCDNSEWRPGVTCKVAPQADGEAGAQLNPEAEKLVQAITEQIVGKLK
;
A
#
# COMPACT_ATOMS: atom_id res chain seq x y z
N MET A 1 -8.39 20.19 44.07
CA MET A 1 -8.32 19.53 42.75
C MET A 1 -6.85 19.41 42.40
N LYS A 2 -6.34 18.20 42.13
CA LYS A 2 -4.94 18.06 41.72
C LYS A 2 -4.80 18.56 40.29
N ASN A 3 -3.92 19.54 40.05
CA ASN A 3 -3.67 20.08 38.72
C ASN A 3 -2.94 19.02 37.87
N VAL A 4 -3.55 18.64 36.75
CA VAL A 4 -2.97 17.72 35.78
C VAL A 4 -2.21 18.53 34.74
N ILE A 5 -0.94 18.23 34.53
CA ILE A 5 -0.08 18.90 33.54
C ILE A 5 0.16 17.94 32.37
N SER A 6 -0.19 18.39 31.16
CA SER A 6 0.04 17.67 29.92
C SER A 6 1.39 18.03 29.28
N VAL A 7 1.81 17.26 28.28
CA VAL A 7 3.04 17.56 27.52
C VAL A 7 2.97 18.92 26.83
N LYS A 8 1.78 19.34 26.38
CA LYS A 8 1.58 20.65 25.73
C LYS A 8 1.82 21.81 26.70
N ASP A 9 1.45 21.63 27.97
CA ASP A 9 1.66 22.65 29.00
C ASP A 9 3.15 22.82 29.31
N LEU A 10 3.92 21.72 29.30
CA LEU A 10 5.37 21.75 29.45
C LEU A 10 6.07 22.38 28.23
N GLU A 11 5.65 22.03 27.01
CA GLU A 11 6.18 22.64 25.79
C GLU A 11 5.93 24.16 25.75
N GLU A 12 4.75 24.61 26.19
CA GLU A 12 4.43 26.03 26.31
C GLU A 12 5.28 26.72 27.38
N MET A 13 5.54 26.07 28.51
CA MET A 13 6.46 26.58 29.54
C MET A 13 7.89 26.75 28.99
N VAL A 14 8.41 25.77 28.25
CA VAL A 14 9.73 25.89 27.59
C VAL A 14 9.75 27.03 26.58
N ARG A 15 8.69 27.16 25.77
CA ARG A 15 8.56 28.24 24.77
C ARG A 15 8.54 29.63 25.42
N GLN A 16 7.98 29.74 26.62
CA GLN A 16 7.93 30.97 27.42
C GLN A 16 9.21 31.18 28.26
N GLY A 17 10.23 30.32 28.12
CA GLY A 17 11.48 30.41 28.87
C GLY A 17 11.34 30.09 30.36
N ARG A 18 10.28 29.40 30.77
CA ARG A 18 10.03 28.98 32.15
C ARG A 18 10.73 27.66 32.42
N ASP A 19 11.29 27.52 33.63
CA ASP A 19 11.91 26.27 34.05
C ASP A 19 10.84 25.19 34.30
N VAL A 20 10.89 24.13 33.51
CA VAL A 20 10.00 22.96 33.60
C VAL A 20 10.33 22.05 34.78
N ARG A 21 11.47 22.26 35.47
CA ARG A 21 11.87 21.52 36.67
C ARG A 21 11.33 22.16 37.97
N ALA A 22 10.80 23.38 37.89
CA ALA A 22 10.25 24.12 39.03
C ALA A 22 8.74 23.86 39.24
N LEU A 23 8.27 22.63 38.99
CA LEU A 23 6.87 22.27 39.19
C LEU A 23 6.60 21.92 40.67
N PRO A 24 5.43 22.31 41.23
CA PRO A 24 5.02 21.90 42.58
C PRO A 24 4.88 20.38 42.72
N ASP A 25 5.23 19.82 43.88
CA ASP A 25 5.23 18.36 44.14
C ASP A 25 3.83 17.70 44.06
N ASP A 26 2.75 18.49 44.07
CA ASP A 26 1.36 18.01 44.12
C ASP A 26 0.70 17.89 42.73
N VAL A 27 1.43 18.15 41.64
CA VAL A 27 0.92 18.05 40.27
C VAL A 27 0.92 16.61 39.74
N ILE A 28 -0.11 16.27 38.96
CA ILE A 28 -0.17 14.98 38.25
C ILE A 28 0.30 15.17 36.82
N LEU A 29 1.41 14.52 36.46
CA LEU A 29 1.91 14.53 35.08
C LEU A 29 1.23 13.43 34.26
N THR A 30 0.83 13.75 33.02
CA THR A 30 0.46 12.70 32.05
C THR A 30 1.69 11.85 31.69
N PRO A 31 1.50 10.60 31.21
CA PRO A 31 2.62 9.75 30.80
C PRO A 31 3.59 10.46 29.82
N SER A 32 3.04 11.12 28.79
CA SER A 32 3.84 11.88 27.81
C SER A 32 4.57 13.09 28.41
N ALA A 33 4.02 13.73 29.44
CA ALA A 33 4.69 14.82 30.15
C ALA A 33 5.89 14.31 30.97
N ARG A 34 5.77 13.10 31.54
CA ARG A 34 6.86 12.43 32.27
C ARG A 34 7.98 12.00 31.33
N ASP A 35 7.64 11.46 30.16
CA ASP A 35 8.62 11.09 29.14
C ASP A 35 9.38 12.34 28.63
N PHE A 36 8.67 13.45 28.39
CA PHE A 36 9.28 14.72 27.97
C PHE A 36 10.30 15.28 28.99
N LEU A 37 10.02 15.19 30.29
CA LEU A 37 10.97 15.61 31.33
C LEU A 37 12.20 14.70 31.41
N ARG A 38 12.02 13.38 31.24
CA ARG A 38 13.12 12.42 31.22
C ARG A 38 14.08 12.69 30.05
N ASP A 39 13.54 12.96 28.86
CA ASP A 39 14.34 13.26 27.66
C ASP A 39 15.17 14.56 27.83
N LEU A 40 14.67 15.53 28.60
CA LEU A 40 15.37 16.76 28.97
C LEU A 40 16.46 16.57 30.04
N GLU A 41 16.36 15.56 30.89
CA GLU A 41 17.37 15.21 31.91
C GLU A 41 18.56 14.47 31.29
N ASP A 42 18.29 13.62 30.29
CA ASP A 42 19.31 12.80 29.61
C ASP A 42 20.15 13.60 28.58
N GLY A 43 20.00 14.92 28.51
CA GLY A 43 20.78 15.79 27.63
C GLY A 43 20.50 15.56 26.14
N ALA A 44 19.41 14.89 25.80
CA ALA A 44 18.95 14.79 24.43
C ALA A 44 18.52 16.19 23.98
N ALA A 45 19.28 16.78 23.03
CA ALA A 45 18.91 18.03 22.41
C ALA A 45 17.44 17.96 21.96
N LEU A 46 16.65 18.96 22.34
CA LEU A 46 15.25 19.16 21.93
C LEU A 46 15.12 18.86 20.44
N ARG A 47 14.78 17.61 20.09
CA ARG A 47 14.26 17.31 18.77
C ARG A 47 12.88 17.91 18.81
N PRO A 48 12.56 18.89 17.95
CA PRO A 48 11.19 19.33 17.84
C PRO A 48 10.36 18.06 17.63
N ALA A 49 9.29 17.89 18.40
CA ALA A 49 8.22 17.01 18.00
C ALA A 49 7.98 17.33 16.54
N VAL A 50 8.28 16.36 15.67
CA VAL A 50 8.01 16.49 14.25
C VAL A 50 6.49 16.53 14.22
N SER A 51 5.95 17.76 14.24
CA SER A 51 4.63 17.97 13.70
C SER A 51 4.69 17.28 12.35
N ALA A 52 3.71 16.42 12.08
CA ALA A 52 3.41 16.04 10.73
C ALA A 52 2.93 17.33 10.01
N SER A 53 3.85 18.27 9.81
CA SER A 53 3.89 19.07 8.62
C SER A 53 3.97 18.03 7.53
N ALA A 54 2.83 17.74 6.92
CA ALA A 54 2.79 17.23 5.57
C ALA A 54 3.91 17.99 4.84
N ALA A 55 4.95 17.27 4.42
CA ALA A 55 5.84 17.79 3.42
C ALA A 55 4.95 17.91 2.18
N THR A 56 4.21 19.02 2.10
CA THR A 56 3.66 19.49 0.84
C THR A 56 4.85 19.50 -0.09
N ALA A 57 4.75 18.72 -1.17
CA ALA A 57 5.68 18.77 -2.29
C ALA A 57 6.11 20.22 -2.48
N PRO A 58 7.41 20.52 -2.59
CA PRO A 58 7.86 21.90 -2.75
C PRO A 58 7.04 22.51 -3.88
N ALA A 59 6.25 23.53 -3.55
CA ALA A 59 5.48 24.23 -4.55
C ALA A 59 6.52 24.95 -5.41
N ALA A 60 6.86 24.35 -6.55
CA ALA A 60 7.77 24.90 -7.54
C ALA A 60 7.34 26.34 -7.85
N SER A 61 8.08 27.31 -7.31
CA SER A 61 7.86 28.74 -7.51
C SER A 61 8.45 29.21 -8.85
N GLY A 62 8.23 28.43 -9.90
CA GLY A 62 8.63 28.73 -11.28
C GLY A 62 7.45 28.50 -12.21
N LYS A 63 7.47 29.12 -13.39
CA LYS A 63 6.51 28.87 -14.47
C LYS A 63 6.32 27.36 -14.62
N LYS A 64 5.10 26.84 -14.37
CA LYS A 64 4.85 25.40 -14.49
C LYS A 64 5.08 25.00 -15.96
N LEU A 65 6.05 24.11 -16.16
CA LEU A 65 6.36 23.60 -17.47
C LEU A 65 5.31 22.57 -17.92
N ASN A 66 5.20 22.43 -19.23
CA ASN A 66 4.29 21.51 -19.89
C ASN A 66 4.93 20.91 -21.14
N SER A 67 4.24 19.94 -21.74
CA SER A 67 4.69 19.15 -22.91
C SER A 67 5.05 20.00 -24.13
N ARG A 68 4.51 21.23 -24.22
CA ARG A 68 4.74 22.17 -25.34
C ARG A 68 5.92 23.11 -25.11
N SER A 69 6.56 23.02 -23.95
CA SER A 69 7.76 23.81 -23.65
C SER A 69 8.90 23.39 -24.56
N SER A 70 9.86 24.30 -24.81
CA SER A 70 10.98 23.98 -25.67
C SER A 70 11.82 22.84 -25.07
N LYS A 71 12.49 22.07 -25.94
CA LYS A 71 13.35 20.97 -25.51
C LYS A 71 14.41 21.43 -24.50
N ALA A 72 15.00 22.59 -24.71
CA ALA A 72 16.00 23.17 -23.80
C ALA A 72 15.42 23.50 -22.42
N GLU A 73 14.19 24.04 -22.35
CA GLU A 73 13.50 24.28 -21.08
C GLU A 73 13.20 22.97 -20.34
N LEU A 74 12.70 21.95 -21.06
CA LEU A 74 12.45 20.63 -20.48
C LEU A 74 13.73 19.97 -19.99
N GLU A 75 14.85 20.08 -20.73
CA GLU A 75 16.15 19.54 -20.33
C GLU A 75 16.70 20.24 -19.08
N ALA A 76 16.62 21.57 -19.03
CA ALA A 76 17.05 22.34 -17.86
C ALA A 76 16.22 21.97 -16.63
N TYR A 77 14.90 21.82 -16.78
CA TYR A 77 14.02 21.42 -15.69
C TYR A 77 14.23 19.98 -15.23
N PHE A 78 14.33 19.05 -16.18
CA PHE A 78 14.56 17.63 -15.89
C PHE A 78 15.89 17.37 -15.18
N ASN A 79 16.88 18.25 -15.39
CA ASN A 79 18.19 18.20 -14.71
C ASN A 79 18.30 19.17 -13.53
N SER A 80 17.22 19.84 -13.15
CA SER A 80 17.22 20.74 -11.98
C SER A 80 17.42 19.96 -10.68
N PRO A 81 17.94 20.60 -9.61
CA PRO A 81 18.10 19.96 -8.31
C PRO A 81 16.81 19.37 -7.72
N GLU A 82 15.67 20.03 -7.95
CA GLU A 82 14.35 19.58 -7.50
C GLU A 82 13.95 18.25 -8.14
N ILE A 83 14.05 18.17 -9.47
CA ILE A 83 13.73 16.93 -10.20
C ILE A 83 14.76 15.85 -9.89
N HIS A 84 16.03 16.21 -9.68
CA HIS A 84 17.05 15.26 -9.27
C HIS A 84 16.71 14.60 -7.94
N ALA A 85 16.29 15.37 -6.93
CA ALA A 85 15.86 14.84 -5.63
C ALA A 85 14.66 13.88 -5.76
N LEU A 86 13.70 14.19 -6.66
CA LEU A 86 12.58 13.27 -6.95
C LEU A 86 13.06 11.97 -7.62
N LYS A 87 14.02 12.04 -8.54
CA LYS A 87 14.62 10.87 -9.17
C LYS A 87 15.34 9.99 -8.15
N GLU A 88 16.09 10.60 -7.22
CA GLU A 88 16.72 9.89 -6.11
C GLU A 88 15.69 9.21 -5.22
N LYS A 89 14.60 9.90 -4.86
CA LYS A 89 13.50 9.35 -4.07
C LYS A 89 12.83 8.15 -4.76
N ILE A 90 12.60 8.23 -6.07
CA ILE A 90 12.07 7.09 -6.86
C ILE A 90 13.04 5.90 -6.84
N CYS A 91 14.35 6.13 -6.96
CA CYS A 91 15.35 5.07 -6.91
C CYS A 91 15.42 4.44 -5.51
N ASP A 92 15.32 5.23 -4.45
CA ASP A 92 15.28 4.73 -3.09
C ASP A 92 14.02 3.88 -2.81
N ILE A 93 12.84 4.36 -3.21
CA ILE A 93 11.60 3.58 -3.11
C ILE A 93 11.70 2.28 -3.93
N GLY A 94 12.29 2.33 -5.12
CA GLY A 94 12.56 1.14 -5.92
C GLY A 94 13.43 0.11 -5.20
N ARG A 95 14.45 0.57 -4.47
CA ARG A 95 15.30 -0.26 -3.61
C ARG A 95 14.53 -0.90 -2.47
N ARG A 96 13.66 -0.15 -1.79
CA ARG A 96 12.84 -0.66 -0.68
C ARG A 96 11.82 -1.69 -1.18
N LEU A 97 11.13 -1.42 -2.30
CA LEU A 97 10.24 -2.39 -2.95
C LEU A 97 10.96 -3.71 -3.27
N TRP A 98 12.17 -3.62 -3.82
CA TRP A 98 13.01 -4.78 -4.13
C TRP A 98 13.41 -5.56 -2.86
N GLN A 99 13.87 -4.87 -1.82
CA GLN A 99 14.28 -5.50 -0.55
C GLN A 99 13.13 -6.24 0.13
N ARG A 100 11.89 -5.80 -0.08
CA ARG A 100 10.69 -6.43 0.44
C ARG A 100 10.11 -7.51 -0.46
N ALA A 101 10.74 -7.78 -1.61
CA ALA A 101 10.24 -8.68 -2.65
C ALA A 101 8.84 -8.30 -3.17
N TYR A 102 8.51 -7.01 -3.19
CA TYR A 102 7.25 -6.52 -3.77
C TYR A 102 7.36 -6.35 -5.28
N VAL A 103 8.57 -6.45 -5.83
CA VAL A 103 8.81 -6.42 -7.27
C VAL A 103 9.70 -7.62 -7.61
N ASP A 104 9.39 -8.26 -8.73
CA ASP A 104 10.10 -9.42 -9.27
C ASP A 104 10.81 -9.05 -10.58
N GLY A 105 12.10 -9.37 -10.67
CA GLY A 105 12.92 -9.08 -11.85
C GLY A 105 12.90 -7.60 -12.23
N ASN A 106 12.15 -7.26 -13.28
CA ASN A 106 12.00 -5.91 -13.84
C ASN A 106 10.56 -5.35 -13.73
N GLY A 107 9.69 -6.03 -12.97
CA GLY A 107 8.31 -5.64 -12.71
C GLY A 107 8.15 -4.42 -11.81
N GLY A 108 6.91 -3.98 -11.66
CA GLY A 108 6.55 -2.75 -10.95
C GLY A 108 6.91 -1.48 -11.71
N ASN A 109 6.37 -0.35 -11.26
CA ASN A 109 6.67 0.97 -11.81
C ASN A 109 6.18 2.09 -10.88
N ILE A 110 6.89 3.21 -10.91
CA ILE A 110 6.60 4.40 -10.11
C ILE A 110 6.51 5.60 -11.06
N ALA A 111 5.54 6.48 -10.85
CA ALA A 111 5.39 7.71 -11.61
C ALA A 111 4.89 8.87 -10.74
N ILE A 112 5.36 10.09 -11.02
CA ILE A 112 4.94 11.32 -10.34
C ILE A 112 4.85 12.49 -11.32
N LYS A 113 3.78 13.27 -11.20
CA LYS A 113 3.54 14.49 -11.98
C LYS A 113 4.47 15.60 -11.51
N VAL A 114 5.18 16.22 -12.45
CA VAL A 114 6.18 17.27 -12.19
C VAL A 114 5.89 18.57 -12.96
N GLY A 115 4.74 18.67 -13.61
CA GLY A 115 4.33 19.90 -14.30
C GLY A 115 2.83 19.91 -14.53
N GLU A 116 2.37 20.69 -15.51
CA GLU A 116 0.94 20.74 -15.83
C GLU A 116 0.46 19.42 -16.43
N ASP A 117 1.21 18.91 -17.42
CA ASP A 117 0.90 17.70 -18.19
C ASP A 117 2.14 16.81 -18.40
N ILE A 118 3.17 16.96 -17.57
CA ILE A 118 4.41 16.16 -17.64
C ILE A 118 4.64 15.35 -16.37
N VAL A 119 5.15 14.13 -16.55
CA VAL A 119 5.31 13.09 -15.52
C VAL A 119 6.70 12.47 -15.64
N ILE A 120 7.39 12.27 -14.52
CA ILE A 120 8.56 11.40 -14.49
C ILE A 120 8.17 9.99 -14.08
N CYS A 121 8.82 8.98 -14.67
CA CYS A 121 8.52 7.59 -14.39
C CYS A 121 9.74 6.69 -14.50
N THR A 122 9.66 5.52 -13.87
CA THR A 122 10.69 4.48 -13.98
C THR A 122 10.78 3.91 -15.41
N PRO A 123 11.97 3.46 -15.85
CA PRO A 123 12.14 2.80 -17.14
C PRO A 123 11.55 1.38 -17.16
N THR A 124 11.33 0.86 -18.37
CA THR A 124 11.03 -0.56 -18.60
C THR A 124 12.30 -1.43 -18.54
N LEU A 125 12.13 -2.72 -18.22
CA LEU A 125 13.20 -3.74 -18.23
C LEU A 125 14.41 -3.43 -17.31
N VAL A 126 14.21 -2.64 -16.26
CA VAL A 126 15.22 -2.39 -15.22
C VAL A 126 14.66 -2.79 -13.87
N SER A 127 15.41 -3.58 -13.12
CA SER A 127 15.08 -3.91 -11.73
C SER A 127 15.01 -2.62 -10.90
N LYS A 128 13.91 -2.45 -10.16
CA LYS A 128 13.69 -1.25 -9.35
C LYS A 128 14.72 -1.12 -8.23
N GLY A 129 15.33 -2.23 -7.81
CA GLY A 129 16.40 -2.24 -6.82
C GLY A 129 17.73 -1.64 -7.30
N PHE A 130 17.93 -1.53 -8.62
CA PHE A 130 19.20 -1.14 -9.23
C PHE A 130 19.09 0.08 -10.17
N MET A 131 17.97 0.81 -10.12
CA MET A 131 17.83 2.06 -10.86
C MET A 131 18.80 3.13 -10.35
N CYS A 132 19.24 3.99 -11.24
CA CYS A 132 19.89 5.25 -10.90
C CYS A 132 19.10 6.45 -11.45
N PRO A 133 19.31 7.67 -10.93
CA PRO A 133 18.58 8.86 -11.39
C PRO A 133 18.64 9.11 -12.91
N ALA A 134 19.72 8.70 -13.58
CA ALA A 134 19.90 8.83 -15.02
C ALA A 134 18.97 7.90 -15.84
N ASP A 135 18.40 6.88 -15.21
CA ASP A 135 17.50 5.91 -15.83
C ASP A 135 16.06 6.41 -15.94
N ILE A 136 15.69 7.42 -15.14
CA ILE A 136 14.33 7.97 -15.07
C ILE A 136 13.96 8.61 -16.41
N CYS A 137 12.69 8.48 -16.79
CA CYS A 137 12.14 9.01 -18.03
C CYS A 137 11.21 10.19 -17.73
N LEU A 138 11.08 11.14 -18.67
CA LEU A 138 10.05 12.17 -18.67
C LEU A 138 9.06 11.89 -19.81
N VAL A 139 7.77 11.91 -19.51
CA VAL A 139 6.68 11.72 -20.48
C VAL A 139 5.65 12.85 -20.37
N ASP A 140 4.86 13.05 -21.42
CA ASP A 140 3.61 13.81 -21.34
C ASP A 140 2.43 12.93 -20.84
N LEU A 141 1.26 13.53 -20.63
CA LEU A 141 0.05 12.84 -20.21
C LEU A 141 -0.53 11.90 -21.29
N GLU A 142 -0.06 11.97 -22.52
CA GLU A 142 -0.39 11.10 -23.64
C GLU A 142 0.52 9.86 -23.67
N GLY A 143 1.62 9.86 -22.91
CA GLY A 143 2.57 8.76 -22.80
C GLY A 143 3.71 8.84 -23.81
N ASN A 144 3.85 9.96 -24.52
CA ASN A 144 5.01 10.24 -25.36
C ASN A 144 6.21 10.53 -24.48
N GLN A 145 7.33 9.88 -24.76
CA GLN A 145 8.56 10.12 -24.04
C GLN A 145 9.23 11.39 -24.56
N LEU A 146 9.39 12.37 -23.67
CA LEU A 146 9.99 13.67 -23.97
C LEU A 146 11.50 13.66 -23.73
N LEU A 147 11.93 13.06 -22.60
CA LEU A 147 13.34 12.97 -22.18
C LEU A 147 13.64 11.65 -21.46
N GLY A 148 14.93 11.37 -21.24
CA GLY A 148 15.43 10.14 -20.62
C GLY A 148 16.13 9.24 -21.66
N THR A 149 17.19 8.56 -21.24
CA THR A 149 18.02 7.71 -22.11
C THR A 149 17.46 6.31 -22.28
N LYS A 150 16.79 5.79 -21.25
CA LYS A 150 16.07 4.51 -21.29
C LYS A 150 14.63 4.70 -21.74
N LYS A 151 14.01 3.62 -22.21
CA LYS A 151 12.59 3.60 -22.56
C LYS A 151 11.74 3.59 -21.28
N ARG A 152 10.72 4.45 -21.23
CA ARG A 152 9.73 4.50 -20.15
C ARG A 152 9.05 3.14 -19.90
N THR A 153 8.47 2.93 -18.71
CA THR A 153 7.71 1.70 -18.38
C THR A 153 6.65 1.37 -19.45
N SER A 154 6.43 0.08 -19.72
CA SER A 154 5.36 -0.40 -20.62
C SER A 154 3.97 0.02 -20.16
N GLU A 155 3.79 0.22 -18.85
CA GLU A 155 2.49 0.47 -18.20
C GLU A 155 2.21 1.94 -17.90
N ILE A 156 2.95 2.84 -18.54
CA ILE A 156 2.79 4.28 -18.29
C ILE A 156 1.34 4.75 -18.47
N LEU A 157 0.61 4.16 -19.43
CA LEU A 157 -0.77 4.53 -19.73
C LEU A 157 -1.70 4.36 -18.52
N MET A 158 -1.48 3.36 -17.68
CA MET A 158 -2.24 3.18 -16.44
C MET A 158 -2.07 4.38 -15.51
N HIS A 159 -0.81 4.73 -15.19
CA HIS A 159 -0.52 5.87 -14.32
C HIS A 159 -1.14 7.16 -14.86
N LEU A 160 -0.99 7.42 -16.17
CA LEU A 160 -1.49 8.64 -16.80
C LEU A 160 -3.02 8.69 -16.82
N GLN A 161 -3.69 7.56 -17.07
CA GLN A 161 -5.15 7.49 -17.01
C GLN A 161 -5.68 7.69 -15.58
N MET A 162 -5.00 7.15 -14.56
CA MET A 162 -5.32 7.43 -13.16
C MET A 162 -5.18 8.93 -12.85
N MET A 163 -4.06 9.56 -13.25
CA MET A 163 -3.80 11.00 -13.05
C MET A 163 -4.80 11.89 -13.81
N LYS A 164 -5.25 11.49 -15.01
CA LYS A 164 -6.29 12.19 -15.77
C LYS A 164 -7.66 12.07 -15.12
N ARG A 165 -8.01 10.86 -14.64
CA ARG A 165 -9.31 10.59 -14.02
C ARG A 165 -9.43 11.26 -12.66
N GLN A 166 -8.37 11.20 -11.87
CA GLN A 166 -8.29 11.79 -10.53
C GLN A 166 -7.13 12.81 -10.49
N PRO A 167 -7.39 14.11 -10.79
CA PRO A 167 -6.34 15.13 -10.87
C PRO A 167 -5.54 15.35 -9.58
N ARG A 168 -6.09 14.93 -8.42
CA ARG A 168 -5.38 14.93 -7.14
C ARG A 168 -4.34 13.83 -7.04
N ALA A 169 -4.38 12.79 -7.87
CA ALA A 169 -3.33 11.78 -7.95
C ALA A 169 -2.07 12.41 -8.53
N VAL A 170 -1.13 12.79 -7.67
CA VAL A 170 0.16 13.38 -8.06
C VAL A 170 1.22 12.31 -8.24
N ALA A 171 1.15 11.22 -7.48
CA ALA A 171 2.11 10.12 -7.55
C ALA A 171 1.41 8.77 -7.52
N THR A 172 2.07 7.76 -8.06
CA THR A 172 1.52 6.40 -8.22
C THR A 172 2.63 5.37 -8.08
N CYS A 173 2.28 4.22 -7.50
CA CYS A 173 3.19 3.10 -7.28
C CYS A 173 2.46 1.80 -7.64
N HIS A 174 3.02 1.05 -8.57
CA HIS A 174 2.55 -0.27 -8.96
C HIS A 174 3.65 -1.30 -8.65
N CYS A 175 3.25 -2.40 -8.02
CA CYS A 175 4.13 -3.52 -7.71
C CYS A 175 3.31 -4.81 -7.54
N HIS A 176 3.99 -5.90 -7.21
CA HIS A 176 3.44 -7.25 -7.05
C HIS A 176 3.72 -7.80 -5.63
N PRO A 177 3.15 -7.20 -4.56
CA PRO A 177 3.33 -7.72 -3.21
C PRO A 177 2.70 -9.12 -3.11
N PRO A 178 3.38 -10.16 -2.59
CA PRO A 178 2.94 -11.55 -2.74
C PRO A 178 1.55 -11.87 -2.18
N HIS A 179 1.23 -11.42 -0.96
CA HIS A 179 -0.07 -11.73 -0.36
C HIS A 179 -1.18 -10.90 -1.01
N ALA A 180 -0.96 -9.62 -1.25
CA ALA A 180 -1.91 -8.79 -2.01
C ALA A 180 -2.19 -9.36 -3.41
N THR A 181 -1.14 -9.85 -4.08
CA THR A 181 -1.25 -10.48 -5.39
C THR A 181 -2.00 -11.81 -5.31
N ALA A 182 -1.90 -12.56 -4.21
CA ALA A 182 -2.71 -13.77 -4.00
C ALA A 182 -4.22 -13.46 -3.98
N PHE A 183 -4.63 -12.36 -3.33
CA PHE A 183 -6.02 -11.87 -3.39
C PHE A 183 -6.41 -11.48 -4.82
N ALA A 184 -5.51 -10.82 -5.56
CA ALA A 184 -5.75 -10.44 -6.95
C ALA A 184 -5.89 -11.66 -7.89
N VAL A 185 -5.11 -12.72 -7.67
CA VAL A 185 -5.20 -14.00 -8.41
C VAL A 185 -6.49 -14.74 -8.05
N ALA A 186 -6.89 -14.72 -6.78
CA ALA A 186 -8.15 -15.31 -6.34
C ALA A 186 -9.37 -14.51 -6.81
N ASN A 187 -9.17 -13.29 -7.33
CA ASN A 187 -10.21 -12.33 -7.68
C ASN A 187 -11.16 -12.06 -6.50
N ILE A 188 -10.59 -11.89 -5.30
CA ILE A 188 -11.31 -11.59 -4.06
C ILE A 188 -10.74 -10.32 -3.45
N ALA A 189 -11.60 -9.36 -3.11
CA ALA A 189 -11.17 -8.17 -2.37
C ALA A 189 -10.71 -8.55 -0.95
N PRO A 190 -9.62 -7.96 -0.44
CA PRO A 190 -9.24 -8.11 0.96
C PRO A 190 -10.42 -7.69 1.87
N PRO A 191 -10.75 -8.46 2.92
CA PRO A 191 -11.85 -8.12 3.82
C PRO A 191 -11.55 -6.81 4.55
N THR A 192 -12.55 -6.18 5.15
CA THR A 192 -12.42 -4.92 5.90
C THR A 192 -12.82 -5.07 7.36
N CYS A 193 -12.69 -3.98 8.11
CA CYS A 193 -13.04 -3.82 9.51
C CYS A 193 -12.17 -4.59 10.51
N MET A 194 -10.90 -4.83 10.20
CA MET A 194 -10.02 -5.63 11.08
C MET A 194 -8.83 -4.84 11.66
N ILE A 195 -8.18 -4.00 10.85
CA ILE A 195 -6.94 -3.31 11.23
C ILE A 195 -7.06 -1.81 10.90
N PRO A 196 -6.81 -0.87 11.85
CA PRO A 196 -7.09 0.54 11.60
C PRO A 196 -6.26 1.17 10.47
N GLU A 197 -5.02 0.73 10.30
CA GLU A 197 -4.08 1.29 9.33
C GLU A 197 -4.59 1.17 7.89
N ILE A 198 -5.13 0.00 7.50
CA ILE A 198 -5.72 -0.15 6.16
C ILE A 198 -6.97 0.70 6.04
N GLU A 199 -7.79 0.80 7.08
CA GLU A 199 -9.05 1.56 7.05
C GLU A 199 -8.83 3.06 6.89
N VAL A 200 -7.77 3.59 7.51
CA VAL A 200 -7.44 5.02 7.44
C VAL A 200 -6.66 5.36 6.17
N MET A 201 -5.67 4.55 5.80
CA MET A 201 -4.75 4.90 4.71
C MET A 201 -5.20 4.42 3.34
N ILE A 202 -6.09 3.42 3.26
CA ILE A 202 -6.49 2.77 2.00
C ILE A 202 -8.01 2.65 1.88
N GLY A 203 -8.67 2.01 2.84
CA GLY A 203 -10.07 1.63 2.82
C GLY A 203 -10.34 0.32 2.04
N THR A 204 -11.48 0.25 1.37
CA THR A 204 -11.81 -0.90 0.51
C THR A 204 -10.89 -0.95 -0.72
N VAL A 205 -10.42 -2.16 -1.04
CA VAL A 205 -9.48 -2.40 -2.15
C VAL A 205 -10.18 -3.24 -3.22
N PRO A 206 -10.74 -2.62 -4.28
CA PRO A 206 -11.42 -3.35 -5.34
C PRO A 206 -10.43 -4.13 -6.20
N VAL A 207 -10.93 -5.17 -6.87
CA VAL A 207 -10.18 -5.92 -7.89
C VAL A 207 -10.66 -5.47 -9.27
N ALA A 208 -9.77 -4.85 -10.05
CA ALA A 208 -10.01 -4.58 -11.46
C ALA A 208 -9.84 -5.88 -12.27
N GLU A 209 -10.77 -6.14 -13.19
CA GLU A 209 -10.69 -7.33 -14.06
C GLU A 209 -9.37 -7.39 -14.84
N TYR A 210 -8.88 -8.61 -15.07
CA TYR A 210 -7.67 -8.82 -15.85
C TYR A 210 -7.81 -8.22 -17.26
N ARG A 211 -6.79 -7.45 -17.64
CA ARG A 211 -6.49 -7.06 -19.03
C ARG A 211 -4.97 -7.14 -19.20
N THR A 212 -4.53 -7.29 -20.45
CA THR A 212 -3.09 -7.39 -20.74
C THR A 212 -2.35 -6.15 -20.23
N PRO A 213 -1.22 -6.32 -19.49
CA PRO A 213 -0.42 -5.21 -19.02
C PRO A 213 0.01 -4.25 -20.13
N GLY A 214 -0.07 -2.95 -19.84
CA GLY A 214 0.33 -1.89 -20.77
C GLY A 214 -0.70 -1.51 -21.85
N THR A 215 -1.89 -2.12 -21.86
CA THR A 215 -2.95 -1.70 -22.78
C THR A 215 -3.80 -0.54 -22.24
N PRO A 216 -4.41 0.30 -23.11
CA PRO A 216 -5.30 1.38 -22.68
C PRO A 216 -6.54 0.90 -21.90
N GLU A 217 -7.02 -0.31 -22.18
CA GLU A 217 -8.20 -0.89 -21.51
C GLU A 217 -7.90 -1.20 -20.05
N MET A 218 -6.72 -1.75 -19.77
CA MET A 218 -6.28 -2.03 -18.40
C MET A 218 -6.24 -0.74 -17.56
N GLY A 219 -5.57 0.28 -18.08
CA GLY A 219 -5.44 1.53 -17.34
C GLY A 219 -6.78 2.27 -17.20
N LYS A 220 -7.71 2.15 -18.16
CA LYS A 220 -9.08 2.68 -18.03
C LYS A 220 -9.83 2.02 -16.87
N LEU A 221 -9.79 0.69 -16.75
CA LEU A 221 -10.46 -0.04 -15.68
C LEU A 221 -9.95 0.38 -14.29
N VAL A 222 -8.63 0.49 -14.14
CA VAL A 222 -8.02 0.99 -12.89
C VAL A 222 -8.41 2.44 -12.63
N ALA A 223 -8.36 3.30 -13.65
CA ALA A 223 -8.68 4.71 -13.52
C ALA A 223 -10.13 4.94 -13.08
N ASP A 224 -11.09 4.19 -13.62
CA ASP A 224 -12.52 4.31 -13.28
C ASP A 224 -12.81 4.08 -11.78
N LEU A 225 -11.90 3.42 -11.05
CA LEU A 225 -11.99 3.18 -9.60
C LEU A 225 -11.34 4.29 -8.75
N CYS A 226 -10.52 5.16 -9.34
CA CYS A 226 -9.65 6.08 -8.61
C CYS A 226 -10.37 7.20 -7.83
N ASP A 227 -11.62 7.51 -8.19
CA ASP A 227 -12.41 8.53 -7.48
C ASP A 227 -12.86 8.08 -6.09
N LYS A 228 -12.97 6.76 -5.89
CA LYS A 228 -13.45 6.15 -4.65
C LYS A 228 -12.36 5.38 -3.92
N HIS A 229 -11.32 4.97 -4.62
CA HIS A 229 -10.25 4.12 -4.10
C HIS A 229 -8.89 4.69 -4.45
N ASN A 230 -7.98 4.69 -3.48
CA ASN A 230 -6.59 5.10 -3.70
C ASN A 230 -5.66 3.92 -4.01
N THR A 231 -6.15 2.69 -3.90
CA THR A 231 -5.42 1.44 -4.08
C THR A 231 -6.35 0.44 -4.74
N VAL A 232 -5.85 -0.27 -5.75
CA VAL A 232 -6.61 -1.21 -6.58
C VAL A 232 -5.77 -2.46 -6.77
N LEU A 233 -6.38 -3.63 -6.58
CA LEU A 233 -5.81 -4.91 -7.03
C LEU A 233 -6.10 -5.08 -8.53
N MET A 234 -5.13 -5.59 -9.25
CA MET A 234 -5.24 -5.90 -10.69
C MET A 234 -5.29 -7.41 -10.83
N GLY A 235 -6.44 -7.95 -11.24
CA GLY A 235 -6.69 -9.39 -11.27
C GLY A 235 -5.60 -10.15 -12.04
N ASN A 236 -5.09 -11.23 -11.45
CA ASN A 236 -3.97 -12.03 -11.99
C ASN A 236 -2.67 -11.25 -12.29
N HIS A 237 -2.43 -10.11 -11.63
CA HIS A 237 -1.29 -9.26 -11.92
C HIS A 237 -0.58 -8.72 -10.66
N GLY A 238 -1.23 -7.85 -9.88
CA GLY A 238 -0.58 -7.17 -8.77
C GLY A 238 -1.45 -6.08 -8.16
N ALA A 239 -0.83 -4.99 -7.70
CA ALA A 239 -1.53 -3.86 -7.09
C ALA A 239 -0.99 -2.51 -7.58
N VAL A 240 -1.83 -1.49 -7.55
CA VAL A 240 -1.44 -0.11 -7.83
C VAL A 240 -2.11 0.83 -6.85
N SER A 241 -1.36 1.84 -6.41
CA SER A 241 -1.86 2.93 -5.57
C SER A 241 -1.57 4.27 -6.20
N TRP A 242 -2.33 5.26 -5.74
CA TRP A 242 -2.05 6.67 -5.98
C TRP A 242 -2.02 7.48 -4.68
N SER A 243 -1.31 8.60 -4.73
CA SER A 243 -1.17 9.56 -3.64
C SER A 243 -1.44 10.98 -4.14
N HIS A 244 -2.04 11.80 -3.27
CA HIS A 244 -2.14 13.25 -3.45
C HIS A 244 -1.03 14.04 -2.75
N VAL A 245 -0.10 13.34 -2.10
CA VAL A 245 1.01 13.91 -1.35
C VAL A 245 2.29 13.75 -2.16
N ASP A 246 2.80 12.52 -2.28
CA ASP A 246 4.06 12.22 -2.97
C ASP A 246 4.24 10.71 -3.25
N VAL A 247 5.41 10.35 -3.80
CA VAL A 247 5.77 8.95 -4.08
C VAL A 247 5.91 8.08 -2.82
N GLU A 248 6.27 8.66 -1.66
CA GLU A 248 6.43 7.90 -0.41
C GLU A 248 5.06 7.42 0.08
N ASP A 249 4.07 8.30 0.08
CA ASP A 249 2.72 7.96 0.48
C ASP A 249 2.06 6.94 -0.48
N ALA A 250 2.39 6.97 -1.78
CA ALA A 250 1.98 5.91 -2.71
C ALA A 250 2.63 4.56 -2.33
N TYR A 251 3.93 4.56 -2.01
CA TYR A 251 4.66 3.39 -1.54
C TYR A 251 4.14 2.84 -0.21
N PHE A 252 3.84 3.68 0.78
CA PHE A 252 3.30 3.24 2.08
C PHE A 252 1.99 2.47 1.92
N LYS A 253 1.14 2.83 0.94
CA LYS A 253 -0.08 2.04 0.65
C LYS A 253 0.24 0.62 0.19
N MET A 254 1.34 0.40 -0.55
CA MET A 254 1.77 -0.95 -0.90
C MET A 254 2.24 -1.74 0.33
N GLU A 255 2.97 -1.09 1.25
CA GLU A 255 3.37 -1.73 2.51
C GLU A 255 2.18 -2.09 3.39
N ILE A 256 1.23 -1.17 3.55
CA ILE A 256 0.03 -1.38 4.36
C ILE A 256 -0.83 -2.48 3.75
N LEU A 257 -1.05 -2.46 2.44
CA LEU A 257 -1.83 -3.48 1.74
C LEU A 257 -1.24 -4.87 1.93
N GLU A 258 0.07 -5.02 1.72
CA GLU A 258 0.73 -6.33 1.86
C GLU A 258 0.72 -6.82 3.30
N ALA A 259 1.06 -5.94 4.26
CA ALA A 259 1.05 -6.30 5.68
C ALA A 259 -0.35 -6.74 6.12
N TYR A 260 -1.39 -6.05 5.64
CA TYR A 260 -2.77 -6.41 5.90
C TYR A 260 -3.14 -7.77 5.30
N CYS A 261 -2.89 -7.96 4.00
CA CYS A 261 -3.20 -9.22 3.32
C CYS A 261 -2.48 -10.41 3.95
N HIS A 262 -1.19 -10.26 4.27
CA HIS A 262 -0.43 -11.27 5.00
C HIS A 262 -1.06 -11.58 6.37
N THR A 263 -1.38 -10.55 7.15
CA THR A 263 -1.98 -10.72 8.48
C THR A 263 -3.33 -11.43 8.41
N VAL A 264 -4.19 -11.05 7.47
CA VAL A 264 -5.50 -11.69 7.26
C VAL A 264 -5.33 -13.16 6.87
N VAL A 265 -4.40 -13.47 5.97
CA VAL A 265 -4.11 -14.85 5.56
C VAL A 265 -3.62 -15.67 6.75
N VAL A 266 -2.66 -15.18 7.53
CA VAL A 266 -2.15 -15.87 8.72
C VAL A 266 -3.25 -16.02 9.79
N ALA A 267 -4.00 -14.97 10.07
CA ALA A 267 -5.09 -14.99 11.06
C ALA A 267 -6.18 -16.00 10.68
N SER A 268 -6.49 -16.13 9.38
CA SER A 268 -7.47 -17.10 8.89
C SER A 268 -7.08 -18.56 9.18
N GLN A 269 -5.79 -18.84 9.32
CA GLN A 269 -5.27 -20.19 9.59
C GLN A 269 -5.35 -20.59 11.07
N LEU A 270 -5.64 -19.64 11.97
CA LEU A 270 -5.75 -19.91 13.42
C LEU A 270 -7.00 -20.70 13.81
N GLY A 271 -7.92 -20.94 12.86
CA GLY A 271 -9.10 -21.78 13.08
C GLY A 271 -10.19 -21.15 13.97
N VAL A 272 -10.15 -19.82 14.13
CA VAL A 272 -11.15 -19.05 14.87
C VAL A 272 -11.72 -17.93 13.99
N PRO A 273 -13.01 -17.57 14.14
CA PRO A 273 -13.58 -16.44 13.43
C PRO A 273 -12.82 -15.14 13.71
N MET A 274 -12.49 -14.40 12.65
CA MET A 274 -11.83 -13.10 12.78
C MET A 274 -12.78 -12.08 13.43
N LYS A 275 -12.24 -11.30 14.37
CA LYS A 275 -12.98 -10.21 14.99
C LYS A 275 -12.94 -8.98 14.10
N THR A 276 -14.04 -8.24 14.07
CA THR A 276 -14.14 -6.96 13.37
C THR A 276 -14.41 -5.82 14.34
N PHE A 277 -14.16 -4.59 13.89
CA PHE A 277 -14.62 -3.38 14.56
C PHE A 277 -16.15 -3.32 14.63
N SER A 278 -16.65 -2.49 15.55
CA SER A 278 -18.03 -2.03 15.49
C SER A 278 -18.19 -1.03 14.34
N ALA A 279 -19.42 -0.88 13.84
CA ALA A 279 -19.73 0.12 12.82
C ALA A 279 -19.37 1.55 13.28
N GLN A 280 -19.58 1.86 14.57
CA GLN A 280 -19.22 3.15 15.15
C GLN A 280 -17.71 3.41 15.09
N HIS A 281 -16.87 2.44 15.46
CA HIS A 281 -15.42 2.60 15.35
C HIS A 281 -14.98 2.78 13.91
N LEU A 282 -15.59 2.05 12.95
CA LEU A 282 -15.26 2.27 11.54
C LEU A 282 -15.67 3.68 11.07
N GLN A 283 -16.81 4.21 11.51
CA GLN A 283 -17.20 5.60 11.21
C GLN A 283 -16.18 6.63 11.74
N ASP A 284 -15.60 6.38 12.92
CA ASP A 284 -14.54 7.24 13.45
C ASP A 284 -13.29 7.19 12.56
N LEU A 285 -12.90 6.00 12.06
CA LEU A 285 -11.77 5.84 11.14
C LEU A 285 -12.03 6.50 9.77
N ILE A 286 -13.25 6.37 9.22
CA ILE A 286 -13.65 7.04 7.97
C ILE A 286 -13.58 8.56 8.13
N ARG A 287 -13.95 9.11 9.30
CA ARG A 287 -13.80 10.55 9.59
C ARG A 287 -12.34 10.98 9.58
N ILE A 288 -11.44 10.20 10.19
CA ILE A 288 -9.98 10.46 10.14
C ILE A 288 -9.49 10.45 8.70
N LYS A 289 -9.82 9.40 7.94
CA LYS A 289 -9.45 9.25 6.53
C LYS A 289 -9.91 10.42 5.66
N THR A 290 -11.15 10.87 5.86
CA THR A 290 -11.71 12.03 5.17
C THR A 290 -10.96 13.31 5.52
N GLY A 291 -10.56 13.48 6.80
CA GLY A 291 -9.72 14.58 7.25
C GLY A 291 -8.33 14.60 6.61
N LEU A 292 -7.79 13.43 6.26
CA LEU A 292 -6.54 13.28 5.48
C LEU A 292 -6.74 13.51 3.96
N GLY A 293 -7.98 13.79 3.53
CA GLY A 293 -8.30 14.02 2.12
C GLY A 293 -8.22 12.77 1.25
N ILE A 294 -8.22 11.57 1.81
CA ILE A 294 -8.15 10.31 1.06
C ILE A 294 -9.57 9.87 0.68
N PRO A 295 -9.85 9.47 -0.58
CA PRO A 295 -11.19 9.01 -0.97
C PRO A 295 -11.55 7.68 -0.32
N ASP A 296 -12.83 7.48 -0.02
CA ASP A 296 -13.37 6.20 0.43
C ASP A 296 -14.77 5.97 -0.15
N ALA A 297 -15.01 4.80 -0.72
CA ALA A 297 -16.30 4.40 -1.27
C ALA A 297 -17.42 4.31 -0.21
N ARG A 298 -17.06 4.22 1.07
CA ARG A 298 -17.99 4.02 2.19
C ARG A 298 -18.47 5.31 2.85
N VAL A 299 -17.98 6.47 2.38
CA VAL A 299 -18.49 7.77 2.86
C VAL A 299 -19.98 7.86 2.57
N GLY A 300 -20.79 8.05 3.61
CA GLY A 300 -22.24 8.18 3.51
C GLY A 300 -23.03 6.85 3.54
N LEU A 301 -22.36 5.71 3.65
CA LEU A 301 -23.03 4.42 3.86
C LEU A 301 -23.57 4.27 5.28
N LYS A 302 -24.63 3.46 5.44
CA LYS A 302 -25.21 3.12 6.74
C LYS A 302 -24.36 2.08 7.47
N GLU A 303 -24.50 2.02 8.79
CA GLU A 303 -23.72 1.14 9.67
C GLU A 303 -23.69 -0.33 9.25
N CYS A 304 -24.81 -0.87 8.77
CA CYS A 304 -24.90 -2.28 8.33
C CYS A 304 -24.14 -2.57 7.03
N GLU A 305 -23.76 -1.55 6.26
CA GLU A 305 -23.10 -1.67 4.94
C GLU A 305 -21.58 -1.50 5.04
N LEU A 306 -21.05 -1.15 6.22
CA LEU A 306 -19.66 -0.75 6.39
C LEU A 306 -18.66 -1.92 6.42
N CYS A 307 -19.09 -3.09 6.88
CA CYS A 307 -18.27 -4.28 7.11
C CYS A 307 -18.77 -5.51 6.34
N ASP A 308 -19.16 -5.33 5.07
CA ASP A 308 -19.54 -6.45 4.21
C ASP A 308 -18.29 -7.20 3.72
N ASN A 309 -18.15 -8.44 4.16
CA ASN A 309 -17.08 -9.36 3.81
C ASN A 309 -17.62 -10.65 3.16
N SER A 310 -18.82 -10.61 2.56
CA SER A 310 -19.53 -11.79 2.05
C SER A 310 -18.77 -12.60 0.99
N GLU A 311 -17.94 -11.94 0.18
CA GLU A 311 -17.07 -12.58 -0.82
C GLU A 311 -15.84 -13.27 -0.20
N TRP A 312 -15.39 -12.82 0.97
CA TRP A 312 -14.25 -13.39 1.66
C TRP A 312 -14.67 -14.53 2.60
N ARG A 313 -14.10 -15.71 2.39
CA ARG A 313 -14.29 -16.86 3.28
C ARG A 313 -12.92 -17.34 3.77
N PRO A 314 -12.64 -17.26 5.08
CA PRO A 314 -11.45 -17.88 5.67
C PRO A 314 -11.35 -19.35 5.27
N GLY A 315 -10.13 -19.84 5.00
CA GLY A 315 -9.92 -21.26 4.79
C GLY A 315 -10.39 -22.07 6.01
N VAL A 316 -11.12 -23.16 5.77
CA VAL A 316 -11.52 -24.08 6.84
C VAL A 316 -10.38 -25.06 7.12
N THR A 317 -9.77 -24.99 8.30
CA THR A 317 -8.99 -26.13 8.80
C THR A 317 -9.99 -27.17 9.29
N CYS A 318 -10.23 -28.20 8.48
CA CYS A 318 -11.01 -29.35 8.93
C CYS A 318 -10.35 -29.90 10.19
N LYS A 319 -11.08 -29.92 11.32
CA LYS A 319 -10.70 -30.78 12.44
C LYS A 319 -10.81 -32.20 11.94
N VAL A 320 -9.69 -32.79 11.54
CA VAL A 320 -9.60 -34.24 11.42
C VAL A 320 -9.91 -34.76 12.83
N ALA A 321 -11.01 -35.50 12.98
CA ALA A 321 -11.30 -36.13 14.25
C ALA A 321 -10.05 -36.92 14.66
N PRO A 322 -9.60 -36.86 15.93
CA PRO A 322 -8.52 -37.73 16.37
C PRO A 322 -8.92 -39.15 15.97
N GLN A 323 -8.09 -39.81 15.16
CA GLN A 323 -8.21 -41.26 15.00
C GLN A 323 -8.17 -41.79 16.42
N ALA A 324 -9.24 -42.46 16.84
CA ALA A 324 -9.29 -43.05 18.16
C ALA A 324 -8.02 -43.90 18.31
N ASP A 325 -7.21 -43.58 19.32
CA ASP A 325 -6.08 -44.40 19.74
C ASP A 325 -6.65 -45.78 20.08
N GLY A 326 -6.58 -46.68 19.11
CA GLY A 326 -7.21 -47.98 19.15
C GLY A 326 -6.51 -48.86 18.13
N GLU A 327 -5.61 -49.69 18.63
CA GLU A 327 -5.01 -50.80 17.90
C GLU A 327 -6.09 -51.56 17.11
N ALA A 328 -6.04 -51.46 15.80
CA ALA A 328 -6.41 -52.53 14.90
C ALA A 328 -5.73 -52.20 13.58
N GLY A 329 -4.77 -53.03 13.17
CA GLY A 329 -4.31 -53.02 11.78
C GLY A 329 -5.55 -52.99 10.90
N ALA A 330 -5.63 -52.02 10.00
CA ALA A 330 -6.72 -51.94 9.05
C ALA A 330 -6.82 -53.32 8.40
N GLN A 331 -7.84 -54.10 8.76
CA GLN A 331 -8.12 -55.34 8.08
C GLN A 331 -8.49 -54.92 6.68
N LEU A 332 -7.51 -55.06 5.79
CA LEU A 332 -7.66 -54.83 4.37
C LEU A 332 -8.90 -55.60 3.93
N ASN A 333 -9.88 -54.88 3.38
CA ASN A 333 -11.12 -55.49 2.96
C ASN A 333 -10.78 -56.56 1.90
N PRO A 334 -11.00 -57.86 2.17
CA PRO A 334 -10.59 -58.94 1.27
C PRO A 334 -11.25 -58.87 -0.10
N GLU A 335 -12.45 -58.28 -0.18
CA GLU A 335 -13.15 -58.06 -1.44
C GLU A 335 -12.52 -56.92 -2.24
N ALA A 336 -12.09 -55.85 -1.55
CA ALA A 336 -11.37 -54.75 -2.18
C ALA A 336 -10.01 -55.20 -2.71
N GLU A 337 -9.28 -56.04 -1.96
CA GLU A 337 -8.00 -56.59 -2.43
C GLU A 337 -8.17 -57.48 -3.65
N LYS A 338 -9.18 -58.36 -3.66
CA LYS A 338 -9.52 -59.18 -4.83
C LYS A 338 -9.86 -58.33 -6.06
N LEU A 339 -10.62 -57.24 -5.86
CA LEU A 339 -10.97 -56.34 -6.94
C LEU A 339 -9.73 -55.61 -7.49
N VAL A 340 -8.87 -55.11 -6.61
CA VAL A 340 -7.60 -54.45 -6.99
C VAL A 340 -6.69 -55.43 -7.74
N GLN A 341 -6.60 -56.67 -7.27
CA GLN A 341 -5.81 -57.71 -7.95
C GLN A 341 -6.38 -58.01 -9.35
N ALA A 342 -7.70 -58.22 -9.48
CA ALA A 342 -8.34 -58.50 -10.77
C ALA A 342 -8.16 -57.35 -11.78
N ILE A 343 -8.26 -56.10 -11.32
CA ILE A 343 -8.03 -54.92 -12.16
C ILE A 343 -6.55 -54.84 -12.57
N THR A 344 -5.64 -55.12 -11.64
CA THR A 344 -4.20 -55.09 -11.90
C THR A 344 -3.81 -56.15 -12.94
N GLU A 345 -4.34 -57.37 -12.82
CA GLU A 345 -4.14 -58.45 -13.78
C GLU A 345 -4.71 -58.11 -15.17
N GLN A 346 -5.88 -57.47 -15.24
CA GLN A 346 -6.41 -56.96 -16.51
C GLN A 346 -5.52 -55.89 -17.15
N ILE A 347 -4.98 -54.97 -16.36
CA ILE A 347 -4.11 -53.90 -16.86
C ILE A 347 -2.79 -54.48 -17.37
N VAL A 348 -2.15 -55.36 -16.60
CA VAL A 348 -0.89 -56.02 -17.00
C VAL A 348 -1.11 -56.91 -18.22
N GLY A 349 -2.25 -57.60 -18.31
CA GLY A 349 -2.61 -58.42 -19.47
C GLY A 349 -2.82 -57.61 -20.76
N LYS A 350 -3.24 -56.35 -20.67
CA LYS A 350 -3.37 -55.42 -21.80
C LYS A 350 -2.06 -54.74 -22.20
N LEU A 351 -1.01 -54.88 -21.40
CA LEU A 351 0.31 -54.30 -21.62
C LEU A 351 1.32 -55.30 -22.23
N LYS A 352 0.91 -56.55 -22.49
CA LYS A 352 1.69 -57.56 -23.24
C LYS A 352 1.18 -57.70 -24.67
#